data_AF-A0A9E5YTI4-F1
#
_entry.id   AF-A0A9E5YTI4-F1
#
_cell.length_a   1.000
_cell.length_b   1.000
_cell.length_c   1.000
_cell.angle_alpha   90.00
_cell.angle_beta   90.00
_cell.angle_gamma   90.00
#
_symmetry.space_group_name_H-M   'P 1'
#
loop_
_entity.id
_entity.type
_entity.pdbx_description
1 polymer ?
#
loop_
_entity_poly.entity_id
_entity_poly.type
_entity_poly.pdbx_seq_one_letter_code
_entity_poly.pdbx_strand_id
1 'polypeptide(L)'
;MLVIRKNLGASVVGALATLPQAVAYGLIAVSPLGTDWAVFGITSSVGAAILFGFGFAVFGSNAYMVSGPSAITALVMASGIQISLERGYSPVEALILASSGIVLAGLFQVVAGLLRMGHVVSYVPVPVLSGFVNASAVLVFFSALPMMLGVSDMTLSEILINPPASISLWAMVVSGITATVCFLPQKFFKFVPTALTGLLAGAMAYYVGTTWFALPAGLLVGEIDVANLWRMPLLLGAQFQWGMIWRDIDIPLMTGLSIGLLSSFSTVITSSAISLR
;
A
#
# COMPACT_ATOMS: atom_id res chain seq x y z
N MET A 1 -33.22 -11.63 -7.44
CA MET A 1 -32.76 -11.57 -6.03
C MET A 1 -31.53 -12.40 -5.71
N LEU A 2 -31.40 -13.65 -6.21
CA LEU A 2 -30.24 -14.53 -5.91
C LEU A 2 -28.88 -13.99 -6.42
N VAL A 3 -28.85 -13.36 -7.60
CA VAL A 3 -27.63 -12.76 -8.18
C VAL A 3 -27.14 -11.57 -7.35
N ILE A 4 -28.05 -10.69 -6.93
CA ILE A 4 -27.74 -9.52 -6.08
C ILE A 4 -27.20 -9.98 -4.71
N ARG A 5 -27.80 -11.00 -4.09
CA ARG A 5 -27.32 -11.55 -2.80
C ARG A 5 -25.95 -12.22 -2.92
N LYS A 6 -25.68 -12.95 -4.00
CA LYS A 6 -24.35 -13.55 -4.24
C LYS A 6 -23.28 -12.48 -4.49
N ASN A 7 -23.60 -11.41 -5.21
CA ASN A 7 -22.68 -10.31 -5.48
C ASN A 7 -22.38 -9.51 -4.20
N LEU A 8 -23.39 -9.22 -3.37
CA LEU A 8 -23.19 -8.55 -2.08
C LEU A 8 -22.23 -9.33 -1.17
N GLY A 9 -22.42 -10.64 -1.04
CA GLY A 9 -21.50 -11.47 -0.24
C GLY A 9 -20.07 -11.44 -0.77
N ALA A 10 -19.89 -11.54 -2.09
CA ALA A 10 -18.58 -11.46 -2.73
C ALA A 10 -17.92 -10.08 -2.53
N SER A 11 -18.68 -8.99 -2.65
CA SER A 11 -18.18 -7.63 -2.42
C SER A 11 -17.76 -7.41 -0.96
N VAL A 12 -18.51 -7.92 0.02
CA VAL A 12 -18.14 -7.84 1.43
C VAL A 12 -16.86 -8.61 1.70
N VAL A 13 -16.73 -9.84 1.20
CA VAL A 13 -15.50 -10.64 1.36
C VAL A 13 -14.32 -9.96 0.65
N GLY A 14 -14.55 -9.39 -0.54
CA GLY A 14 -13.55 -8.63 -1.28
C GLY A 14 -13.08 -7.40 -0.51
N ALA A 15 -13.99 -6.61 0.04
CA ALA A 15 -13.66 -5.45 0.87
C ALA A 15 -12.89 -5.86 2.13
N LEU A 16 -13.32 -6.94 2.80
CA LEU A 16 -12.59 -7.48 3.95
C LEU A 16 -11.17 -7.95 3.56
N ALA A 17 -10.98 -8.48 2.36
CA ALA A 17 -9.68 -8.94 1.88
C ALA A 17 -8.74 -7.78 1.53
N THR A 18 -9.28 -6.67 1.02
CA THR A 18 -8.48 -5.49 0.65
C THR A 18 -8.12 -4.62 1.83
N LEU A 19 -8.85 -4.70 2.96
CA LEU A 19 -8.56 -3.89 4.15
C LEU A 19 -7.12 -4.08 4.68
N PRO A 20 -6.62 -5.30 4.97
CA PRO A 20 -5.23 -5.48 5.40
C PRO A 20 -4.21 -5.00 4.36
N GLN A 21 -4.54 -5.13 3.07
CA GLN A 21 -3.68 -4.67 1.97
C GLN A 21 -3.57 -3.15 1.97
N ALA A 22 -4.69 -2.44 2.12
CA ALA A 22 -4.70 -0.98 2.20
C ALA A 22 -3.88 -0.46 3.39
N VAL A 23 -4.00 -1.12 4.55
CA VAL A 23 -3.18 -0.81 5.75
C VAL A 23 -1.70 -1.02 5.46
N ALA A 24 -1.31 -2.18 4.92
CA ALA A 24 0.08 -2.50 4.63
C ALA A 24 0.70 -1.55 3.60
N TYR A 25 0.00 -1.25 2.51
CA TYR A 25 0.49 -0.34 1.47
C TYR A 25 0.57 1.11 1.94
N GLY A 26 -0.36 1.54 2.80
CA GLY A 26 -0.27 2.85 3.44
C GLY A 26 0.99 2.98 4.31
N LEU A 27 1.30 1.93 5.08
CA LEU A 27 2.49 1.88 5.93
C LEU A 27 3.79 1.82 5.12
N ILE A 28 3.82 1.05 4.03
CA ILE A 28 4.97 1.00 3.11
C ILE A 28 5.19 2.36 2.45
N ALA A 29 4.13 3.04 2.01
CA ALA A 29 4.25 4.32 1.32
C ALA A 29 4.91 5.39 2.18
N VAL A 30 4.64 5.42 3.49
CA VAL A 30 5.20 6.40 4.43
C VAL A 30 6.38 5.87 5.24
N SER A 31 6.88 4.67 4.94
CA SER A 31 7.97 4.05 5.70
C SER A 31 9.22 4.93 5.85
N PRO A 32 9.64 5.76 4.87
CA PRO A 32 10.79 6.66 5.03
C PRO A 32 10.61 7.74 6.10
N LEU A 33 9.37 8.06 6.48
CA LEU A 33 9.06 9.11 7.44
C LEU A 33 9.08 8.62 8.89
N GLY A 34 9.23 7.32 9.11
CA GLY A 34 9.19 6.69 10.43
C GLY A 34 7.77 6.40 10.93
N THR A 35 7.69 5.89 12.16
CA THR A 35 6.42 5.41 12.75
C THR A 35 5.43 6.51 13.11
N ASP A 36 5.89 7.73 13.36
CA ASP A 36 5.01 8.87 13.66
C ASP A 36 4.03 9.16 12.50
N TRP A 37 4.42 8.82 11.28
CA TRP A 37 3.61 9.00 10.07
C TRP A 37 2.84 7.74 9.66
N ALA A 38 2.98 6.63 10.39
CA ALA A 38 2.30 5.37 10.09
C ALA A 38 0.77 5.54 10.05
N VAL A 39 0.20 6.21 11.07
CA VAL A 39 -1.24 6.49 11.13
C VAL A 39 -1.67 7.34 9.94
N PHE A 40 -0.86 8.31 9.51
CA PHE A 40 -1.14 9.13 8.34
C PHE A 40 -1.21 8.28 7.06
N GLY A 41 -0.24 7.40 6.84
CA GLY A 41 -0.21 6.52 5.66
C GLY A 41 -1.39 5.54 5.64
N ILE A 42 -1.72 4.93 6.78
CA ILE A 42 -2.83 3.97 6.88
C ILE A 42 -4.19 4.65 6.66
N THR A 43 -4.44 5.77 7.36
CA THR A 43 -5.73 6.48 7.23
C THR A 43 -5.95 7.01 5.82
N SER A 44 -4.90 7.57 5.19
CA SER A 44 -4.98 8.05 3.80
C SER A 44 -5.19 6.92 2.79
N SER A 45 -4.49 5.79 2.93
CA SER A 45 -4.64 4.63 2.04
C SER A 45 -6.02 3.98 2.15
N VAL A 46 -6.53 3.80 3.36
CA VAL A 46 -7.88 3.23 3.59
C VAL A 46 -8.95 4.18 3.07
N GLY A 47 -8.84 5.49 3.36
CA GLY A 47 -9.75 6.51 2.84
C GLY A 47 -9.75 6.55 1.31
N ALA A 48 -8.55 6.49 0.69
CA ALA A 48 -8.41 6.42 -0.76
C ALA A 48 -9.06 5.15 -1.33
N ALA A 49 -8.83 3.97 -0.74
CA ALA A 49 -9.44 2.72 -1.20
C ALA A 49 -10.98 2.79 -1.21
N ILE A 50 -11.59 3.41 -0.20
CA ILE A 50 -13.04 3.62 -0.13
C ILE A 50 -13.50 4.57 -1.25
N LEU A 51 -12.86 5.73 -1.38
CA LEU A 51 -13.21 6.73 -2.41
C LEU A 51 -13.05 6.18 -3.83
N PHE A 52 -11.95 5.50 -4.11
CA PHE A 52 -11.70 4.86 -5.40
C PHE A 52 -12.68 3.72 -5.66
N GLY A 53 -13.09 2.96 -4.63
CA GLY A 53 -14.12 1.94 -4.74
C GLY A 53 -15.45 2.53 -5.23
N PHE A 54 -15.88 3.66 -4.67
CA PHE A 54 -17.06 4.38 -5.14
C PHE A 54 -16.89 4.93 -6.56
N GLY A 55 -15.74 5.55 -6.85
CA GLY A 55 -15.45 6.04 -8.20
C GLY A 55 -15.47 4.93 -9.25
N PHE A 56 -14.89 3.77 -8.93
CA PHE A 56 -14.88 2.62 -9.82
C PHE A 56 -16.27 1.99 -9.98
N ALA A 57 -17.13 2.04 -8.96
CA ALA A 57 -18.52 1.60 -9.11
C ALA A 57 -19.32 2.43 -10.13
N VAL A 58 -18.97 3.71 -10.33
CA VAL A 58 -19.63 4.62 -11.28
C VAL A 58 -18.98 4.59 -12.66
N PHE A 59 -17.64 4.61 -12.72
CA PHE A 59 -16.88 4.78 -13.96
C PHE A 59 -16.18 3.50 -14.45
N GLY A 60 -16.21 2.42 -13.66
CA GLY A 60 -15.51 1.17 -13.96
C GLY A 60 -16.11 0.43 -15.15
N SER A 61 -15.25 -0.08 -16.02
CA SER A 61 -15.65 -0.83 -17.22
C SER A 61 -15.96 -2.30 -16.96
N ASN A 62 -15.55 -2.85 -15.80
CA ASN A 62 -15.74 -4.26 -15.46
C ASN A 62 -16.21 -4.43 -14.01
N ALA A 63 -17.41 -4.98 -13.82
CA ALA A 63 -18.07 -5.16 -12.53
C ALA A 63 -17.35 -6.13 -11.57
N TYR A 64 -16.40 -6.93 -12.06
CA TYR A 64 -15.65 -7.90 -11.25
C TYR A 64 -14.24 -7.42 -10.86
N MET A 65 -13.82 -6.25 -11.35
CA MET A 65 -12.49 -5.72 -11.04
C MET A 65 -12.53 -4.94 -9.72
N VAL A 66 -11.69 -5.34 -8.77
CA VAL A 66 -11.50 -4.61 -7.51
C VAL A 66 -10.30 -3.69 -7.69
N SER A 67 -10.56 -2.38 -7.81
CA SER A 67 -9.52 -1.35 -7.87
C SER A 67 -9.20 -0.86 -6.47
N GLY A 68 -7.91 -0.72 -6.15
CA GLY A 68 -7.45 -0.33 -4.82
C GLY A 68 -5.95 0.02 -4.80
N PRO A 69 -5.40 0.36 -3.63
CA PRO A 69 -3.98 0.64 -3.48
C PRO A 69 -3.16 -0.59 -3.89
N SER A 70 -2.04 -0.33 -4.58
CA SER A 70 -1.15 -1.38 -5.08
C SER A 70 0.22 -1.33 -4.39
N ALA A 71 0.89 -2.48 -4.36
CA ALA A 71 2.27 -2.60 -3.91
C ALA A 71 3.20 -1.56 -4.56
N ILE A 72 3.07 -1.40 -5.88
CA ILE A 72 3.99 -0.59 -6.67
C ILE A 72 3.76 0.89 -6.43
N THR A 73 2.49 1.30 -6.35
CA THR A 73 2.15 2.68 -5.97
C THR A 73 2.74 3.05 -4.61
N ALA A 74 2.71 2.13 -3.63
CA ALA A 74 3.28 2.36 -2.32
C ALA A 74 4.81 2.46 -2.37
N LEU A 75 5.48 1.56 -3.07
CA LEU A 75 6.94 1.55 -3.19
C LEU A 75 7.48 2.78 -3.93
N VAL A 76 6.83 3.20 -5.03
CA VAL A 76 7.24 4.40 -5.76
C VAL A 76 6.98 5.66 -4.94
N MET A 77 5.86 5.70 -4.19
CA MET A 77 5.58 6.79 -3.26
C MET A 77 6.66 6.88 -2.18
N ALA A 78 7.03 5.76 -1.56
CA ALA A 78 8.11 5.70 -0.58
C ALA A 78 9.44 6.19 -1.16
N SER A 79 9.79 5.74 -2.37
CA SER A 79 10.98 6.21 -3.08
C SER A 79 10.96 7.73 -3.33
N GLY A 80 9.82 8.28 -3.78
CA GLY A 80 9.65 9.72 -3.98
C GLY A 80 9.80 10.55 -2.70
N ILE A 81 9.28 10.04 -1.59
CA ILE A 81 9.44 10.64 -0.26
C ILE A 81 10.91 10.58 0.17
N GLN A 82 11.55 9.41 0.08
CA GLN A 82 12.96 9.22 0.45
C GLN A 82 13.88 10.20 -0.29
N ILE A 83 13.73 10.33 -1.61
CA ILE A 83 14.51 11.27 -2.43
C ILE A 83 14.28 12.72 -1.98
N SER A 84 13.04 13.05 -1.59
CA SER A 84 12.71 14.39 -1.09
C SER A 84 13.39 14.67 0.26
N LEU A 85 13.39 13.71 1.18
CA LEU A 85 14.07 13.82 2.48
C LEU A 85 15.59 13.99 2.31
N GLU A 86 16.20 13.25 1.37
CA GLU A 86 17.63 13.38 1.04
C GLU A 86 18.00 14.77 0.50
N ARG A 87 17.04 15.46 -0.14
CA ARG A 87 17.19 16.86 -0.57
C ARG A 87 16.97 17.89 0.53
N GLY A 88 16.74 17.45 1.77
CA GLY A 88 16.57 18.31 2.93
C GLY A 88 15.15 18.87 3.11
N TYR A 89 14.16 18.31 2.41
CA TYR A 89 12.76 18.68 2.63
C TYR A 89 12.23 18.13 3.95
N SER A 90 11.31 18.87 4.57
CA SER A 90 10.58 18.38 5.73
C SER A 90 9.66 17.19 5.38
N PRO A 91 9.28 16.35 6.36
CA PRO A 91 8.32 15.25 6.16
C PRO A 91 7.04 15.66 5.41
N VAL A 92 6.48 16.82 5.74
CA VAL A 92 5.26 17.34 5.12
C VAL A 92 5.50 17.74 3.66
N GLU A 93 6.61 18.42 3.39
CA GLU A 93 7.00 18.83 2.03
C GLU A 93 7.27 17.62 1.13
N ALA A 94 7.94 16.59 1.66
CA ALA A 94 8.18 15.34 0.96
C ALA A 94 6.87 14.63 0.59
N LEU A 95 5.88 14.61 1.49
CA LEU A 95 4.54 14.10 1.20
C LEU A 95 3.82 14.93 0.13
N ILE A 96 3.94 16.26 0.17
CA ILE A 96 3.35 17.16 -0.85
C ILE A 96 3.96 16.88 -2.22
N LEU A 97 5.29 16.80 -2.34
CA LEU A 97 5.98 16.50 -3.59
C LEU A 97 5.54 15.14 -4.15
N ALA A 98 5.61 14.09 -3.34
CA ALA A 98 5.29 12.75 -3.81
C ALA A 98 3.77 12.59 -4.12
N SER A 99 2.88 13.27 -3.37
CA SER A 99 1.43 13.27 -3.66
C SER A 99 1.07 14.07 -4.91
N SER A 100 1.81 15.14 -5.22
CA SER A 100 1.67 15.84 -6.51
C SER A 100 2.03 14.93 -7.69
N GLY A 101 2.98 14.01 -7.50
CA GLY A 101 3.28 12.94 -8.45
C GLY A 101 2.09 12.01 -8.70
N ILE A 102 1.30 11.68 -7.67
CA ILE A 102 0.08 10.87 -7.82
C ILE A 102 -0.96 11.60 -8.70
N VAL A 103 -1.11 12.92 -8.53
CA VAL A 103 -1.99 13.72 -9.39
C VAL A 103 -1.50 13.70 -10.84
N LEU A 104 -0.20 13.85 -11.07
CA LEU A 104 0.41 13.74 -12.40
C LEU A 104 0.26 12.33 -12.98
N ALA A 105 0.35 11.27 -12.17
CA ALA A 105 0.10 9.91 -12.60
C ALA A 105 -1.32 9.75 -13.15
N GLY A 106 -2.32 10.26 -12.43
CA GLY A 106 -3.71 10.27 -12.88
C GLY A 106 -3.87 11.03 -14.20
N LEU A 107 -3.22 12.18 -14.35
CA LEU A 107 -3.22 12.94 -15.61
C LEU A 107 -2.60 12.13 -16.75
N PHE A 108 -1.43 11.51 -16.52
CA PHE A 108 -0.79 10.65 -17.52
C PHE A 108 -1.65 9.44 -17.89
N GLN A 109 -2.36 8.85 -16.94
CA GLN A 109 -3.29 7.75 -17.20
C GLN A 109 -4.48 8.19 -18.05
N VAL A 110 -5.04 9.37 -17.79
CA VAL A 110 -6.10 9.95 -18.62
C VAL A 110 -5.59 10.19 -20.04
N VAL A 111 -4.42 10.81 -20.20
CA VAL A 111 -3.81 11.04 -21.52
C VAL A 111 -3.53 9.72 -22.23
N ALA A 112 -2.94 8.74 -21.55
CA ALA A 112 -2.67 7.41 -22.10
C ALA A 112 -3.97 6.69 -22.52
N GLY A 113 -5.05 6.84 -21.74
CA GLY A 113 -6.39 6.33 -22.05
C GLY A 113 -6.98 6.97 -23.31
N LEU A 114 -6.87 8.29 -23.44
CA LEU A 114 -7.31 9.03 -24.63
C LEU A 114 -6.52 8.62 -25.88
N LEU A 115 -5.21 8.39 -25.73
CA LEU A 115 -4.34 7.89 -26.80
C LEU A 115 -4.53 6.39 -27.08
N ARG A 116 -5.44 5.71 -26.37
CA ARG A 116 -5.72 4.27 -26.49
C ARG A 116 -4.47 3.39 -26.31
N MET A 117 -3.54 3.82 -25.45
CA MET A 117 -2.30 3.09 -25.15
C MET A 117 -2.55 1.71 -24.53
N GLY A 118 -3.76 1.42 -24.03
CA GLY A 118 -4.13 0.07 -23.57
C GLY A 118 -3.90 -1.02 -24.61
N HIS A 119 -4.01 -0.71 -25.91
CA HIS A 119 -3.65 -1.66 -26.98
C HIS A 119 -2.15 -2.00 -26.98
N VAL A 120 -1.28 -1.02 -26.72
CA VAL A 120 0.17 -1.23 -26.68
C VAL A 120 0.55 -2.17 -25.54
N VAL A 121 -0.09 -2.03 -24.38
CA VAL A 121 0.14 -2.89 -23.22
C VAL A 121 -0.27 -4.34 -23.49
N SER A 122 -1.28 -4.57 -24.35
CA SER A 122 -1.71 -5.92 -24.71
C SER A 122 -0.67 -6.72 -25.51
N TYR A 123 0.34 -6.05 -26.10
CA TYR A 123 1.47 -6.70 -26.78
C TYR A 123 2.61 -7.10 -25.83
N VAL A 124 2.52 -6.77 -24.54
CA VAL A 124 3.56 -7.15 -23.58
C VAL A 124 3.50 -8.67 -23.34
N PRO A 125 4.60 -9.42 -23.58
CA PRO A 125 4.60 -10.86 -23.41
C PRO A 125 4.28 -11.28 -21.96
N VAL A 126 3.50 -12.36 -21.80
CA VAL A 126 3.17 -12.95 -20.49
C VAL A 126 4.39 -13.20 -19.60
N PRO A 127 5.57 -13.64 -20.10
CA PRO A 127 6.76 -13.78 -19.27
C PRO A 127 7.22 -12.47 -18.59
N VAL A 128 7.08 -11.33 -19.26
CA VAL A 128 7.45 -10.01 -18.70
C VAL A 128 6.48 -9.62 -17.59
N LEU A 129 5.18 -9.84 -17.83
CA LEU A 129 4.12 -9.56 -16.85
C LEU A 129 4.29 -10.43 -15.59
N SER A 130 4.63 -11.70 -15.76
CA SER A 130 4.94 -12.62 -14.66
C SER A 130 6.18 -12.18 -13.88
N GLY A 131 7.26 -11.80 -14.58
CA GLY A 131 8.47 -11.26 -13.96
C GLY A 131 8.19 -9.99 -13.13
N PHE A 132 7.36 -9.10 -13.66
CA PHE A 132 6.95 -7.88 -12.98
C PHE A 132 6.17 -8.14 -11.68
N VAL A 133 5.16 -9.02 -11.72
CA VAL A 133 4.38 -9.37 -10.52
C VAL A 133 5.27 -10.03 -9.48
N ASN A 134 6.15 -10.96 -9.87
CA ASN A 134 7.09 -11.61 -8.95
C ASN A 134 8.08 -10.62 -8.33
N ALA A 135 8.65 -9.70 -9.13
CA ALA A 135 9.54 -8.67 -8.63
C ALA A 135 8.83 -7.75 -7.62
N SER A 136 7.58 -7.35 -7.90
CA SER A 136 6.80 -6.54 -6.97
C SER A 136 6.51 -7.26 -5.65
N ALA A 137 6.24 -8.57 -5.69
CA ALA A 137 6.04 -9.38 -4.49
C ALA A 137 7.31 -9.47 -3.65
N VAL A 138 8.46 -9.67 -4.30
CA VAL A 138 9.77 -9.69 -3.64
C VAL A 138 10.10 -8.34 -3.01
N LEU A 139 9.84 -7.22 -3.71
CA LEU A 139 10.06 -5.88 -3.17
C LEU A 139 9.19 -5.61 -1.94
N VAL A 140 7.89 -5.94 -1.99
CA VAL A 140 6.99 -5.79 -0.83
C VAL A 140 7.49 -6.61 0.35
N PHE A 141 7.93 -7.85 0.10
CA PHE A 141 8.49 -8.70 1.15
C PHE A 141 9.71 -8.04 1.80
N PHE A 142 10.68 -7.55 1.01
CA PHE A 142 11.85 -6.87 1.54
C PHE A 142 11.51 -5.56 2.26
N SER A 143 10.51 -4.81 1.81
CA SER A 143 10.05 -3.59 2.49
C SER A 143 9.35 -3.88 3.83
N ALA A 144 8.78 -5.07 4.02
CA ALA A 144 8.15 -5.48 5.28
C ALA A 144 9.15 -6.03 6.31
N LEU A 145 10.32 -6.51 5.89
CA LEU A 145 11.31 -7.13 6.78
C LEU A 145 11.78 -6.24 7.93
N PRO A 146 12.09 -4.93 7.75
CA PRO A 146 12.46 -4.07 8.88
C PRO A 146 11.40 -4.08 9.99
N MET A 147 10.12 -3.97 9.62
CA MET A 147 9.01 -4.01 10.58
C MET A 147 8.87 -5.39 11.24
N MET A 148 9.14 -6.49 10.51
CA MET A 148 9.16 -7.84 11.09
C MET A 148 10.26 -8.02 12.15
N LEU A 149 11.38 -7.32 11.99
CA LEU A 149 12.48 -7.29 12.96
C LEU A 149 12.24 -6.31 14.13
N GLY A 150 11.17 -5.52 14.08
CA GLY A 150 10.87 -4.50 15.08
C GLY A 150 11.71 -3.22 14.91
N VAL A 151 12.18 -2.93 13.70
CA VAL A 151 12.95 -1.73 13.36
C VAL A 151 12.12 -0.86 12.41
N SER A 152 11.87 0.41 12.77
CA SER A 152 11.05 1.33 11.97
C SER A 152 11.86 2.32 11.14
N ASP A 153 13.03 2.72 11.62
CA ASP A 153 13.69 3.94 11.14
C ASP A 153 14.88 3.64 10.21
N MET A 154 15.06 2.37 9.85
CA MET A 154 16.19 1.92 9.02
C MET A 154 15.69 1.14 7.82
N THR A 155 16.33 1.39 6.68
CA THR A 155 16.14 0.56 5.49
C THR A 155 16.76 -0.82 5.70
N LEU A 156 16.31 -1.82 4.93
CA LEU A 156 16.90 -3.16 4.99
C LEU A 156 18.42 -3.13 4.76
N SER A 157 18.89 -2.32 3.79
CA SER A 157 20.31 -2.13 3.51
C SER A 157 21.09 -1.61 4.72
N GLU A 158 20.52 -0.65 5.45
CA GLU A 158 21.16 -0.12 6.65
C GLU A 158 21.22 -1.15 7.77
N ILE A 159 20.18 -1.97 7.94
CA ILE A 159 20.16 -3.06 8.92
C ILE A 159 21.24 -4.11 8.62
N LEU A 160 21.48 -4.43 7.34
CA LEU A 160 22.54 -5.39 6.96
C LEU A 160 23.94 -4.85 7.24
N ILE A 161 24.17 -3.56 7.03
CA ILE A 161 25.48 -2.93 7.20
C ILE A 161 25.75 -2.65 8.68
N ASN A 162 24.75 -2.11 9.39
CA ASN A 162 24.81 -1.74 10.80
C ASN A 162 23.62 -2.36 11.54
N PRO A 163 23.72 -3.62 11.97
CA PRO A 163 22.62 -4.28 12.67
C PRO A 163 22.31 -3.53 13.97
N PRO A 164 21.09 -2.97 14.12
CA PRO A 164 20.77 -2.19 15.29
C PRO A 164 20.59 -3.12 16.50
N ALA A 165 20.96 -2.64 17.68
CA ALA A 165 20.70 -3.35 18.94
C ALA A 165 19.20 -3.42 19.29
N SER A 166 18.34 -2.68 18.57
CA SER A 166 16.89 -2.59 18.78
C SER A 166 16.08 -3.71 18.12
N ILE A 167 16.71 -4.73 17.53
CA ILE A 167 15.98 -5.88 16.98
C ILE A 167 15.20 -6.56 18.11
N SER A 168 13.87 -6.51 17.99
CA SER A 168 12.98 -7.10 18.98
C SER A 168 12.68 -8.54 18.61
N LEU A 169 13.23 -9.48 19.37
CA LEU A 169 12.89 -10.90 19.24
C LEU A 169 11.38 -11.12 19.34
N TRP A 170 10.68 -10.32 20.15
CA TRP A 170 9.24 -10.40 20.30
C TRP A 170 8.49 -10.00 19.02
N ALA A 171 8.94 -8.97 18.30
CA ALA A 171 8.37 -8.59 17.00
C ALA A 171 8.53 -9.70 15.95
N MET A 172 9.66 -10.42 15.98
CA MET A 172 9.90 -11.58 15.12
C MET A 172 8.95 -12.75 15.44
N VAL A 173 8.69 -13.00 16.72
CA VAL A 173 7.73 -14.04 17.15
C VAL A 173 6.32 -13.67 16.69
N VAL A 174 5.90 -12.42 16.90
CA VAL A 174 4.57 -11.94 16.48
C VAL A 174 4.40 -12.02 14.96
N SER A 175 5.40 -11.59 14.19
CA SER A 175 5.38 -11.70 12.72
C SER A 175 5.40 -13.16 12.25
N GLY A 176 6.16 -14.04 12.92
CA GLY A 176 6.17 -15.48 12.66
C GLY A 176 4.81 -16.16 12.91
N ILE A 177 4.13 -15.80 14.02
CA ILE A 177 2.77 -16.28 14.32
C ILE A 177 1.79 -15.78 13.24
N THR A 178 1.87 -14.49 12.90
CA THR A 178 1.03 -13.87 11.85
C THR A 178 1.19 -14.59 10.51
N ALA A 179 2.43 -14.82 10.08
CA ALA A 179 2.74 -15.54 8.84
C ALA A 179 2.23 -16.99 8.87
N THR A 180 2.48 -17.70 9.97
CA THR A 180 2.05 -19.10 10.13
C THR A 180 0.53 -19.22 10.01
N VAL A 181 -0.23 -18.32 10.64
CA VAL A 181 -1.69 -18.31 10.56
C VAL A 181 -2.18 -17.94 9.16
N CYS A 182 -1.50 -17.02 8.47
CA CYS A 182 -1.81 -16.67 7.08
C CYS A 182 -1.62 -17.85 6.11
N PHE A 183 -0.58 -18.68 6.31
CA PHE A 183 -0.28 -19.83 5.46
C PHE A 183 -1.02 -21.12 5.85
N LEU A 184 -1.62 -21.17 7.04
CA LEU A 184 -2.38 -22.33 7.48
C LEU A 184 -3.62 -22.54 6.57
N PRO A 185 -3.89 -23.77 6.09
CA PRO A 185 -5.05 -24.04 5.26
C PRO A 185 -6.34 -23.77 6.03
N GLN A 186 -7.01 -22.66 5.72
CA GLN A 186 -8.21 -22.17 6.43
C GLN A 186 -9.49 -22.93 6.06
N LYS A 187 -9.46 -24.26 6.21
CA LYS A 187 -10.64 -25.10 5.99
C LYS A 187 -11.81 -24.76 6.94
N PHE A 188 -11.54 -24.08 8.04
CA PHE A 188 -12.52 -23.71 9.08
C PHE A 188 -13.23 -22.36 8.85
N PHE A 189 -12.64 -21.40 8.14
CA PHE A 189 -13.21 -20.05 7.96
C PHE A 189 -13.48 -19.73 6.49
N LYS A 190 -14.57 -20.25 5.93
CA LYS A 190 -14.94 -20.04 4.50
C LYS A 190 -15.30 -18.59 4.13
N PHE A 191 -15.46 -17.69 5.11
CA PHE A 191 -15.94 -16.32 4.90
C PHE A 191 -14.91 -15.24 5.28
N VAL A 192 -13.82 -15.60 5.97
CA VAL A 192 -12.85 -14.62 6.46
C VAL A 192 -11.57 -14.71 5.61
N PRO A 193 -11.12 -13.60 5.01
CA PRO A 193 -9.84 -13.54 4.30
C PRO A 193 -8.65 -13.95 5.19
N THR A 194 -7.72 -14.71 4.62
CA THR A 194 -6.54 -15.23 5.33
C THR A 194 -5.71 -14.10 5.96
N ALA A 195 -5.51 -13.00 5.23
CA ALA A 195 -4.78 -11.84 5.72
C ALA A 195 -5.40 -11.22 7.00
N LEU A 196 -6.74 -11.19 7.11
CA LEU A 196 -7.42 -10.69 8.30
C LEU A 196 -7.21 -11.61 9.50
N THR A 197 -7.34 -12.92 9.30
CA THR A 197 -7.13 -13.87 10.39
C THR A 197 -5.70 -13.86 10.92
N GLY A 198 -4.71 -13.69 10.04
CA GLY A 198 -3.32 -13.53 10.44
C GLY A 198 -3.12 -12.26 11.23
N LEU A 199 -3.66 -11.13 10.75
CA LEU A 199 -3.59 -9.84 11.45
C LEU A 199 -4.20 -9.93 12.86
N LEU A 200 -5.38 -10.53 13.00
CA LEU A 200 -6.03 -10.72 14.30
C LEU A 200 -5.20 -11.63 15.22
N ALA A 201 -4.67 -12.75 14.70
CA ALA A 201 -3.84 -13.65 15.47
C ALA A 201 -2.54 -12.99 15.93
N GLY A 202 -1.89 -12.21 15.06
CA GLY A 202 -0.70 -11.41 15.40
C GLY A 202 -0.98 -10.37 16.47
N ALA A 203 -2.08 -9.62 16.32
CA ALA A 203 -2.50 -8.62 17.31
C ALA A 203 -2.81 -9.27 18.67
N MET A 204 -3.55 -10.37 18.68
CA MET A 204 -3.82 -11.13 19.91
C MET A 204 -2.53 -11.65 20.55
N ALA A 205 -1.62 -12.23 19.77
CA ALA A 205 -0.33 -12.70 20.27
C ALA A 205 0.46 -11.56 20.91
N TYR A 206 0.55 -10.40 20.24
CA TYR A 206 1.23 -9.22 20.76
C TYR A 206 0.67 -8.80 22.12
N TYR A 207 -0.64 -8.60 22.23
CA TYR A 207 -1.28 -8.16 23.49
C TYR A 207 -1.15 -9.20 24.60
N VAL A 208 -1.26 -10.50 24.26
CA VAL A 208 -1.07 -11.56 25.26
C VAL A 208 0.36 -11.54 25.81
N GLY A 209 1.37 -11.43 24.95
CA GLY A 209 2.77 -11.39 25.40
C GLY A 209 3.13 -10.14 26.21
N THR A 210 2.61 -8.97 25.84
CA THR A 210 2.92 -7.73 26.57
C THR A 210 2.17 -7.65 27.90
N THR A 211 0.90 -8.07 27.95
CA THR A 211 0.08 -7.94 29.18
C THR A 211 0.28 -9.09 30.17
N TRP A 212 0.41 -10.33 29.71
CA TRP A 212 0.52 -11.50 30.60
C TRP A 212 1.96 -11.90 30.91
N PHE A 213 2.89 -11.64 29.98
CA PHE A 213 4.30 -12.05 30.11
C PHE A 213 5.28 -10.87 30.26
N ALA A 214 4.78 -9.63 30.32
CA ALA A 214 5.57 -8.41 30.46
C ALA A 214 6.72 -8.29 29.44
N LEU A 215 6.52 -8.81 28.23
CA LEU A 215 7.51 -8.76 27.16
C LEU A 215 7.66 -7.31 26.63
N PRO A 216 8.84 -6.95 26.08
CA PRO A 216 9.08 -5.61 25.55
C PRO A 216 8.01 -5.23 24.51
N ALA A 217 7.36 -4.10 24.72
CA ALA A 217 6.42 -3.55 23.75
C ALA A 217 7.19 -3.21 22.46
N GLY A 218 6.92 -3.96 21.39
CA GLY A 218 7.45 -3.66 20.06
C GLY A 218 6.76 -2.45 19.44
N LEU A 219 7.18 -2.07 18.24
CA LEU A 219 6.62 -0.95 17.48
C LEU A 219 5.10 -1.10 17.33
N LEU A 220 4.39 -0.03 17.67
CA LEU A 220 2.96 0.09 17.48
C LEU A 220 2.68 1.15 16.42
N VAL A 221 1.63 0.92 15.65
CA VAL A 221 1.15 1.86 14.63
C VAL A 221 0.60 3.14 15.25
N GLY A 222 0.11 3.07 16.51
CA GLY A 222 -0.59 4.16 17.18
C GLY A 222 -2.11 4.03 17.10
N GLU A 223 -2.81 4.98 17.70
CA GLU A 223 -4.27 5.03 17.69
C GLU A 223 -4.79 5.54 16.34
N ILE A 224 -5.67 4.75 15.71
CA ILE A 224 -6.31 5.10 14.45
C ILE A 224 -7.67 5.74 14.78
N ASP A 225 -7.73 7.06 14.67
CA ASP A 225 -9.02 7.77 14.72
C ASP A 225 -9.72 7.68 13.35
N VAL A 226 -10.88 7.04 13.35
CA VAL A 226 -11.72 6.82 12.17
C VAL A 226 -12.16 8.17 11.54
N ALA A 227 -12.27 9.24 12.33
CA ALA A 227 -12.57 10.57 11.80
C ALA A 227 -11.48 11.07 10.84
N ASN A 228 -10.22 10.67 11.06
CA ASN A 228 -9.10 11.05 10.20
C ASN A 228 -9.05 10.29 8.86
N LEU A 229 -9.97 9.36 8.59
CA LEU A 229 -10.08 8.73 7.26
C LEU A 229 -10.44 9.75 6.17
N TRP A 230 -11.19 10.80 6.54
CA TRP A 230 -11.70 11.82 5.60
C TRP A 230 -10.90 13.12 5.61
N ARG A 231 -9.60 13.02 5.89
CA ARG A 231 -8.70 14.17 5.95
C ARG A 231 -8.71 14.99 4.67
N MET A 232 -8.55 16.30 4.84
CA MET A 232 -8.33 17.20 3.70
C MET A 232 -7.04 16.80 2.96
N PRO A 233 -7.07 16.73 1.62
CA PRO A 233 -5.87 16.50 0.84
C PRO A 233 -4.79 17.54 1.19
N LEU A 234 -3.56 17.08 1.46
CA LEU A 234 -2.41 17.94 1.78
C LEU A 234 -2.18 19.02 0.72
N LEU A 235 -2.47 18.70 -0.54
CA LEU A 235 -2.36 19.61 -1.70
C LEU A 235 -3.32 20.81 -1.62
N LEU A 236 -4.37 20.73 -0.81
CA LEU A 236 -5.34 21.81 -0.58
C LEU A 236 -5.10 22.53 0.76
N GLY A 237 -4.07 22.13 1.51
CA GLY A 237 -3.72 22.72 2.79
C GLY A 237 -2.94 24.03 2.66
N ALA A 238 -2.96 24.84 3.73
CA ALA A 238 -2.27 26.14 3.79
C ALA A 238 -0.74 26.06 3.67
N GLN A 239 -0.14 24.87 3.80
CA GLN A 239 1.30 24.64 3.67
C GLN A 239 1.72 24.32 2.22
N PHE A 240 0.79 24.31 1.28
CA PHE A 240 1.06 24.02 -0.12
C PHE A 240 1.75 25.20 -0.83
N GLN A 241 2.98 24.97 -1.29
CA GLN A 241 3.77 25.97 -2.01
C GLN A 241 4.03 25.54 -3.46
N TRP A 242 3.39 26.24 -4.41
CA TRP A 242 3.61 26.00 -5.84
C TRP A 242 5.08 26.13 -6.26
N GLY A 243 5.83 27.05 -5.65
CA GLY A 243 7.25 27.27 -5.96
C GLY A 243 8.13 26.04 -5.68
N MET A 244 7.79 25.23 -4.68
CA MET A 244 8.50 24.00 -4.35
C MET A 244 8.36 22.94 -5.45
N ILE A 245 7.14 22.76 -5.96
CA ILE A 245 6.86 21.80 -7.05
C ILE A 245 7.60 22.18 -8.32
N TRP A 246 7.65 23.48 -8.66
CA TRP A 246 8.36 23.92 -9.85
C TRP A 246 9.88 23.77 -9.73
N ARG A 247 10.45 23.95 -8.52
CA ARG A 247 11.88 23.82 -8.28
C ARG A 247 12.36 22.38 -8.42
N ASP A 248 11.62 21.43 -7.85
CA ASP A 248 11.94 20.00 -7.84
C ASP A 248 10.89 19.20 -8.61
N ILE A 249 10.54 19.68 -9.80
CA ILE A 249 9.52 19.07 -10.66
C ILE A 249 9.89 17.66 -11.11
N ASP A 250 11.18 17.33 -11.07
CA ASP A 250 11.68 16.01 -11.41
C ASP A 250 11.12 14.93 -10.48
N ILE A 251 10.94 15.20 -9.18
CA ILE A 251 10.38 14.22 -8.24
C ILE A 251 8.91 13.90 -8.58
N PRO A 252 7.98 14.87 -8.65
CA PRO A 252 6.60 14.61 -9.07
C PRO A 252 6.50 14.01 -10.47
N LEU A 253 7.35 14.45 -11.40
CA LEU A 253 7.32 13.96 -12.78
C LEU A 253 7.74 12.49 -12.87
N MET A 254 8.86 12.11 -12.23
CA MET A 254 9.36 10.74 -12.25
C MET A 254 8.45 9.79 -11.48
N THR A 255 8.00 10.19 -10.29
CA THR A 255 7.06 9.40 -9.49
C THR A 255 5.72 9.25 -10.24
N GLY A 256 5.20 10.33 -10.81
CA GLY A 256 3.96 10.33 -11.56
C GLY A 256 3.99 9.48 -12.81
N LEU A 257 5.05 9.60 -13.61
CA LEU A 257 5.23 8.79 -14.82
C LEU A 257 5.37 7.30 -14.47
N SER A 258 6.18 6.98 -13.45
CA SER A 258 6.39 5.60 -13.00
C SER A 258 5.10 4.99 -12.48
N ILE A 259 4.38 5.68 -11.58
CA ILE A 259 3.09 5.21 -11.05
C ILE A 259 2.08 5.06 -12.20
N GLY A 260 1.95 6.08 -13.05
CA GLY A 260 0.98 6.10 -14.13
C GLY A 260 1.13 4.91 -15.08
N LEU A 261 2.35 4.64 -15.54
CA LEU A 261 2.66 3.52 -16.43
C LEU A 261 2.48 2.16 -15.74
N LEU A 262 3.08 1.96 -14.56
CA LEU A 262 3.07 0.68 -13.88
C LEU A 262 1.67 0.29 -13.37
N SER A 263 0.88 1.27 -12.92
CA SER A 263 -0.51 1.05 -12.53
C SER A 263 -1.40 0.76 -13.74
N SER A 264 -1.14 1.41 -14.89
CA SER A 264 -1.83 1.07 -16.14
C SER A 264 -1.57 -0.37 -16.56
N PHE A 265 -0.32 -0.83 -16.48
CA PHE A 265 0.04 -2.23 -16.78
C PHE A 265 -0.66 -3.21 -15.84
N SER A 266 -0.63 -2.95 -14.53
CA SER A 266 -1.29 -3.78 -13.53
C SER A 266 -2.80 -3.91 -13.78
N THR A 267 -3.44 -2.81 -14.19
CA THR A 267 -4.87 -2.80 -14.51
C THR A 267 -5.18 -3.62 -15.77
N VAL A 268 -4.36 -3.49 -16.82
CA VAL A 268 -4.53 -4.28 -18.05
C VAL A 268 -4.34 -5.78 -17.80
N ILE A 269 -3.32 -6.17 -17.00
CA ILE A 269 -3.09 -7.57 -16.61
C ILE A 269 -4.30 -8.13 -15.86
N THR A 270 -4.81 -7.37 -14.89
CA THR A 270 -5.94 -7.82 -14.06
C THR A 270 -7.20 -7.95 -14.92
N SER A 271 -7.43 -6.99 -15.81
CA SER A 271 -8.57 -7.02 -16.74
C SER A 271 -8.50 -8.19 -17.72
N SER A 272 -7.32 -8.46 -18.31
CA SER A 272 -7.14 -9.57 -19.25
C SER A 272 -7.32 -10.92 -18.57
N ALA A 273 -6.81 -11.10 -17.35
CA ALA A 273 -6.99 -12.31 -16.56
C ALA A 273 -8.47 -12.59 -16.24
N ILE A 274 -9.28 -11.55 -16.02
CA ILE A 274 -10.73 -11.69 -15.80
C ILE A 274 -11.44 -12.06 -17.11
N SER A 275 -11.04 -11.48 -18.25
CA SER A 275 -11.67 -11.75 -19.56
C SER A 275 -11.42 -13.14 -20.14
N LEU A 276 -10.41 -13.86 -19.62
CA LEU A 276 -10.06 -15.24 -20.03
C LEU A 276 -10.91 -16.31 -19.31
N ARG A 277 -11.87 -15.91 -18.47
CA ARG A 277 -12.87 -16.78 -17.82
C ARG A 277 -14.27 -16.49 -18.36
#